data_AF-A0A562SJD0-F1
#
_entry.id   AF-A0A562SJD0-F1
#
_cell.length_a   1.000
_cell.length_b   1.000
_cell.length_c   1.000
_cell.angle_alpha   90.00
_cell.angle_beta   90.00
_cell.angle_gamma   90.00
#
_symmetry.space_group_name_H-M   'P 1'
#
loop_
_entity.id
_entity.type
_entity.pdbx_description
1 polymer ?
#
loop_
_entity_poly.entity_id
_entity_poly.type
_entity_poly.pdbx_seq_one_letter_code
_entity_poly.pdbx_strand_id
1 'polypeptide(L)'
;MQVPPTEQDHLFHMLGIGAIQLGKQPQNIAGLVPLGASPDRHHFMVLPDRKLFYIYNGPLKGRLEHQHGTIDIRYLLASINEAGFINSIFLYPLRADHHMAGRLSQLYGEPNIGLGSMEGKTVSTHHFWVTAGETEICYVGPARKAKETAVIVFRFFHDLDALKHFTIALNH
;
A
#
# COMPACT_ATOMS: atom_id res chain seq x y z
N MET A 1 14.51 9.67 -21.06
CA MET A 1 13.31 8.83 -20.82
C MET A 1 13.77 7.57 -20.10
N GLN A 2 13.33 7.35 -18.86
CA GLN A 2 13.61 6.08 -18.16
C GLN A 2 12.73 4.99 -18.79
N VAL A 3 13.34 3.85 -19.12
CA VAL A 3 12.64 2.68 -19.63
C VAL A 3 11.77 2.11 -18.50
N PRO A 4 10.47 1.86 -18.71
CA PRO A 4 9.63 1.24 -17.69
C PRO A 4 10.21 -0.11 -17.29
N PRO A 5 10.19 -0.47 -15.99
CA PRO A 5 10.61 -1.80 -15.57
C PRO A 5 9.76 -2.87 -16.25
N THR A 6 10.40 -3.96 -16.67
CA THR A 6 9.71 -5.18 -17.13
C THR A 6 8.80 -5.69 -16.02
N GLU A 7 7.71 -6.39 -16.36
CA GLU A 7 6.82 -6.99 -15.36
C GLU A 7 7.60 -7.88 -14.39
N GLN A 8 7.54 -7.54 -13.09
CA GLN A 8 8.29 -8.22 -12.04
C GLN A 8 7.33 -8.79 -10.99
N ASP A 9 7.52 -10.08 -10.68
CA ASP A 9 6.89 -10.76 -9.56
C ASP A 9 7.73 -10.50 -8.30
N HIS A 10 7.16 -9.73 -7.37
CA HIS A 10 7.84 -9.37 -6.14
C HIS A 10 7.26 -10.07 -4.93
N LEU A 11 8.12 -10.48 -4.00
CA LEU A 11 7.68 -11.01 -2.73
C LEU A 11 7.24 -9.88 -1.78
N PHE A 12 6.18 -10.15 -1.04
CA PHE A 12 5.83 -9.36 0.14
C PHE A 12 6.85 -9.58 1.24
N HIS A 13 7.18 -8.50 1.94
CA HIS A 13 8.08 -8.46 3.08
C HIS A 13 7.41 -7.72 4.23
N MET A 14 8.01 -7.74 5.42
CA MET A 14 7.50 -6.93 6.53
C MET A 14 7.62 -5.43 6.23
N LEU A 15 8.57 -5.02 5.39
CA LEU A 15 8.85 -3.62 5.05
C LEU A 15 8.22 -3.15 3.72
N GLY A 16 7.48 -3.98 3.00
CA GLY A 16 6.93 -3.61 1.69
C GLY A 16 6.92 -4.76 0.68
N ILE A 17 7.27 -4.49 -0.58
CA ILE A 17 7.21 -5.44 -1.69
C ILE A 17 8.45 -5.34 -2.59
N GLY A 18 9.18 -6.45 -2.75
CA GLY A 18 10.38 -6.49 -3.57
C GLY A 18 11.42 -5.44 -3.16
N ALA A 19 11.86 -4.60 -4.09
CA ALA A 19 12.79 -3.49 -3.82
C ALA A 19 12.13 -2.24 -3.22
N ILE A 20 10.79 -2.17 -3.23
CA ILE A 20 10.01 -1.04 -2.73
C ILE A 20 9.72 -1.28 -1.26
N GLN A 21 10.56 -0.71 -0.39
CA GLN A 21 10.53 -0.96 1.05
C GLN A 21 10.61 0.35 1.85
N LEU A 22 10.02 0.31 3.04
CA LEU A 22 10.15 1.37 4.05
C LEU A 22 11.63 1.62 4.37
N GLY A 23 11.97 2.88 4.66
CA GLY A 23 13.34 3.33 4.96
C GLY A 23 14.25 3.44 3.73
N LYS A 24 13.78 3.12 2.51
CA LYS A 24 14.54 3.36 1.28
C LYS A 24 14.28 4.75 0.74
N GLN A 25 15.23 5.28 -0.01
CA GLN A 25 15.04 6.50 -0.79
C GLN A 25 14.40 6.15 -2.14
N PRO A 26 13.30 6.83 -2.54
CA PRO A 26 12.57 6.47 -3.76
C PRO A 26 13.40 6.65 -5.03
N GLN A 27 14.32 7.62 -5.08
CA GLN A 27 15.22 7.83 -6.22
C GLN A 27 16.14 6.64 -6.53
N ASN A 28 16.34 5.74 -5.56
CA ASN A 28 17.19 4.55 -5.73
C ASN A 28 16.40 3.31 -6.16
N ILE A 29 15.08 3.43 -6.36
CA ILE A 29 14.21 2.33 -6.72
C ILE A 29 13.70 2.53 -8.14
N ALA A 30 14.06 1.62 -9.04
CA ALA A 30 13.61 1.66 -10.41
C ALA A 30 12.07 1.58 -10.49
N GLY A 31 11.48 2.40 -11.36
CA GLY A 31 10.03 2.46 -11.56
C GLY A 31 9.29 3.43 -10.64
N LEU A 32 9.86 3.85 -9.51
CA LEU A 32 9.26 4.92 -8.70
C LEU A 32 9.53 6.29 -9.33
N VAL A 33 8.45 7.01 -9.64
CA VAL A 33 8.50 8.38 -10.15
C VAL A 33 7.72 9.31 -9.23
N PRO A 34 8.10 10.60 -9.10
CA PRO A 34 7.31 11.55 -8.34
C PRO A 34 5.86 11.58 -8.84
N LEU A 35 4.89 11.55 -7.92
CA LEU A 35 3.46 11.47 -8.26
C LEU A 35 3.04 12.60 -9.19
N GLY A 36 3.52 13.82 -8.96
CA GLY A 36 3.21 14.98 -9.81
C GLY A 36 3.63 14.81 -11.27
N ALA A 37 4.65 13.99 -11.55
CA ALA A 37 5.16 13.72 -12.89
C ALA A 37 4.43 12.57 -13.60
N SER A 38 3.62 11.78 -12.88
CA SER A 38 2.89 10.64 -13.44
C SER A 38 1.59 11.07 -14.14
N PRO A 39 1.20 10.44 -15.26
CA PRO A 39 -0.12 10.61 -15.85
C PRO A 39 -1.25 10.13 -14.92
N ASP A 40 -0.99 9.13 -14.08
CA ASP A 40 -1.98 8.52 -13.19
C ASP A 40 -2.27 9.34 -11.92
N ARG A 41 -1.60 10.49 -11.75
CA ARG A 41 -1.75 11.36 -10.56
C ARG A 41 -3.20 11.76 -10.28
N HIS A 42 -4.03 11.81 -11.31
CA HIS A 42 -5.43 12.25 -11.22
C HIS A 42 -6.31 11.25 -10.47
N HIS A 43 -5.89 9.99 -10.37
CA HIS A 43 -6.57 8.95 -9.62
C HIS A 43 -6.43 9.10 -8.10
N PHE A 44 -5.54 9.98 -7.62
CA PHE A 44 -5.23 10.08 -6.20
C PHE A 44 -5.56 11.46 -5.64
N MET A 45 -6.32 11.45 -4.55
CA MET A 45 -6.36 12.54 -3.60
C MET A 45 -5.44 12.17 -2.43
N VAL A 46 -4.34 12.91 -2.28
CA VAL A 46 -3.34 12.71 -1.22
C VAL A 46 -3.18 14.00 -0.42
N LEU A 47 -3.01 13.84 0.89
CA LEU A 47 -2.67 14.90 1.84
C LEU A 47 -1.36 14.52 2.53
N PRO A 48 -0.53 15.46 3.03
CA PRO A 48 -0.73 16.90 2.97
C PRO A 48 -0.30 17.52 1.62
N ASP A 49 0.68 16.95 0.91
CA ASP A 49 1.14 17.45 -0.41
C ASP A 49 1.55 16.28 -1.32
N ARG A 50 1.16 16.36 -2.61
CA ARG A 50 1.55 15.44 -3.69
C ARG A 50 3.05 15.31 -3.88
N LYS A 51 3.84 16.34 -3.53
CA LYS A 51 5.31 16.31 -3.65
C LYS A 51 5.96 15.26 -2.74
N LEU A 52 5.26 14.84 -1.68
CA LEU A 52 5.72 13.81 -0.75
C LEU A 52 5.41 12.40 -1.24
N PHE A 53 4.87 12.24 -2.45
CA PHE A 53 4.44 10.96 -2.97
C PHE A 53 5.16 10.58 -4.25
N TYR A 54 5.44 9.29 -4.34
CA TYR A 54 5.94 8.61 -5.51
C TYR A 54 4.95 7.54 -5.91
N ILE A 55 4.88 7.25 -7.21
CA ILE A 55 4.04 6.21 -7.78
C ILE A 55 4.91 5.27 -8.60
N TYR A 56 4.63 3.98 -8.52
CA TYR A 56 5.28 3.00 -9.38
C TYR A 56 4.71 3.06 -10.79
N ASN A 57 5.56 3.35 -11.76
CA ASN A 57 5.21 3.48 -13.17
C ASN A 57 5.57 2.20 -13.94
N GLY A 58 4.77 1.16 -13.75
CA GLY A 58 4.93 -0.11 -14.44
C GLY A 58 3.96 -1.19 -13.93
N PRO A 59 3.83 -2.30 -14.67
CA PRO A 59 3.06 -3.45 -14.20
C PRO A 59 3.73 -4.04 -12.95
N LEU A 60 2.94 -4.30 -11.92
CA LEU A 60 3.42 -4.81 -10.64
C LEU A 60 2.59 -6.00 -10.18
N LYS A 61 3.27 -7.10 -9.88
CA LYS A 61 2.67 -8.30 -9.27
C LYS A 61 3.34 -8.60 -7.95
N GLY A 62 2.54 -8.91 -6.96
CA GLY A 62 2.99 -9.30 -5.63
C GLY A 62 2.69 -10.76 -5.31
N ARG A 63 3.60 -11.44 -4.64
CA ARG A 63 3.40 -12.80 -4.13
C ARG A 63 3.70 -12.83 -2.64
N LEU A 64 2.83 -13.46 -1.87
CA LEU A 64 3.06 -13.61 -0.43
C LEU A 64 4.16 -14.63 -0.14
N GLU A 65 4.17 -15.72 -0.91
CA GLU A 65 5.19 -16.75 -0.90
C GLU A 65 5.45 -17.24 -2.33
N HIS A 66 6.59 -17.90 -2.56
CA HIS A 66 6.98 -18.40 -3.88
C HIS A 66 5.93 -19.33 -4.53
N GLN A 67 5.21 -20.09 -3.72
CA GLN A 67 4.22 -21.08 -4.17
C GLN A 67 2.79 -20.50 -4.28
N HIS A 68 2.58 -19.26 -3.82
CA HIS A 68 1.25 -18.65 -3.80
C HIS A 68 0.93 -17.93 -5.12
N GLY A 69 -0.36 -17.85 -5.46
CA GLY A 69 -0.84 -17.09 -6.61
C GLY A 69 -0.49 -15.60 -6.51
N THR A 70 -0.23 -14.98 -7.67
CA THR A 70 0.09 -13.56 -7.76
C THR A 70 -1.09 -12.67 -7.41
N ILE A 71 -0.80 -11.52 -6.83
CA ILE A 71 -1.70 -10.43 -6.58
C ILE A 71 -1.35 -9.35 -7.60
N ASP A 72 -2.21 -9.14 -8.58
CA ASP A 72 -2.04 -8.05 -9.53
C ASP A 72 -2.27 -6.71 -8.81
N ILE A 73 -1.28 -5.82 -8.84
CA ILE A 73 -1.35 -4.50 -8.22
C ILE A 73 -1.67 -3.48 -9.30
N ARG A 74 -2.80 -2.78 -9.16
CA ARG A 74 -3.21 -1.72 -10.08
C ARG A 74 -2.36 -0.47 -9.89
N TYR A 75 -2.15 -0.09 -8.63
CA TYR A 75 -1.36 1.08 -8.28
C TYR A 75 -0.52 0.81 -7.03
N LEU A 76 0.69 1.35 -7.01
CA LEU A 76 1.53 1.44 -5.81
C LEU A 76 1.92 2.89 -5.61
N LEU A 77 1.67 3.41 -4.40
CA LEU A 77 2.19 4.70 -3.95
C LEU A 77 3.15 4.50 -2.79
N ALA A 78 4.16 5.35 -2.73
CA ALA A 78 5.07 5.46 -1.59
C ALA A 78 5.10 6.92 -1.13
N SER A 79 4.84 7.17 0.15
CA SER A 79 5.07 8.48 0.76
C SER A 79 6.48 8.57 1.34
N ILE A 80 7.03 9.78 1.39
CA ILE A 80 8.29 10.06 2.06
C ILE A 80 8.12 10.96 3.27
N ASN A 81 9.00 10.80 4.25
CA ASN A 81 9.17 11.74 5.35
C ASN A 81 10.02 12.95 4.96
N GLU A 82 10.22 13.88 5.90
CA GLU A 82 11.02 15.10 5.70
C GLU A 82 12.50 14.81 5.33
N ALA A 83 13.03 13.68 5.79
CA ALA A 83 14.38 13.22 5.46
C ALA A 83 14.46 12.54 4.07
N GLY A 84 13.35 12.42 3.34
CA GLY A 84 13.29 11.85 1.99
C GLY A 84 13.28 10.32 1.95
N PHE A 85 13.00 9.66 3.07
CA PHE A 85 12.89 8.20 3.13
C PHE A 85 11.43 7.76 3.07
N ILE A 86 11.17 6.64 2.40
CA ILE A 86 9.85 6.04 2.32
C ILE A 86 9.39 5.67 3.73
N ASN A 87 8.25 6.23 4.15
CA ASN A 87 7.66 5.98 5.46
C ASN A 87 6.26 5.37 5.42
N SER A 88 5.62 5.36 4.25
CA SER A 88 4.44 4.51 4.01
C SER A 88 4.39 4.02 2.56
N ILE A 89 3.85 2.82 2.38
CA ILE A 89 3.60 2.21 1.07
C ILE A 89 2.14 1.81 1.00
N PHE A 90 1.48 2.14 -0.11
CA PHE A 90 0.06 1.89 -0.36
C PHE A 90 -0.07 1.06 -1.63
N LEU A 91 -0.61 -0.15 -1.51
CA LEU A 91 -0.85 -1.07 -2.62
C LEU A 91 -2.34 -1.16 -2.88
N TYR A 92 -2.75 -0.92 -4.11
CA TYR A 92 -4.13 -1.05 -4.59
C TYR A 92 -4.23 -2.29 -5.49
N PRO A 93 -4.71 -3.44 -4.98
CA PRO A 93 -4.92 -4.62 -5.81
C PRO A 93 -5.91 -4.34 -6.95
N LEU A 94 -5.66 -4.93 -8.12
CA LEU A 94 -6.53 -4.81 -9.28
C LEU A 94 -7.93 -5.38 -9.02
N ARG A 95 -8.00 -6.44 -8.21
CA ARG A 95 -9.24 -7.09 -7.76
C ARG A 95 -9.23 -7.20 -6.24
N ALA A 96 -10.37 -6.91 -5.64
CA ALA A 96 -10.54 -7.18 -4.22
C ALA A 96 -10.74 -8.68 -4.02
N ASP A 97 -9.82 -9.33 -3.33
CA ASP A 97 -9.88 -10.75 -2.99
C ASP A 97 -10.42 -10.89 -1.56
N HIS A 98 -11.56 -11.56 -1.41
CA HIS A 98 -12.17 -11.80 -0.11
C HIS A 98 -11.29 -12.63 0.83
N HIS A 99 -10.29 -13.35 0.30
CA HIS A 99 -9.34 -14.13 1.07
C HIS A 99 -8.05 -13.37 1.40
N MET A 100 -7.89 -12.13 0.93
CA MET A 100 -6.65 -11.36 1.11
C MET A 100 -6.23 -11.25 2.57
N ALA A 101 -7.15 -10.93 3.47
CA ALA A 101 -6.86 -10.85 4.91
C ALA A 101 -6.36 -12.19 5.47
N GLY A 102 -6.98 -13.31 5.08
CA GLY A 102 -6.53 -14.64 5.49
C GLY A 102 -5.14 -14.98 4.94
N ARG A 103 -4.88 -14.65 3.67
CA ARG A 103 -3.57 -14.84 3.04
C ARG A 103 -2.47 -14.00 3.70
N LEU A 104 -2.76 -12.75 4.07
CA LEU A 104 -1.84 -11.90 4.84
C LEU A 104 -1.60 -12.45 6.25
N SER A 105 -2.62 -13.06 6.86
CA SER A 105 -2.50 -13.67 8.19
C SER A 105 -1.57 -14.89 8.21
N GLN A 106 -1.48 -15.61 7.09
CA GLN A 106 -0.49 -16.69 6.94
C GLN A 106 0.96 -16.17 7.03
N LEU A 107 1.20 -14.94 6.60
CA LEU A 107 2.54 -14.33 6.57
C LEU A 107 2.87 -13.55 7.85
N TYR A 108 1.88 -12.83 8.40
CA TYR A 108 2.10 -11.88 9.49
C TYR A 108 1.45 -12.30 10.82
N GLY A 109 0.83 -13.48 10.88
CA GLY A 109 0.11 -13.98 12.05
C GLY A 109 -1.33 -13.43 12.14
N GLU A 110 -1.92 -13.52 13.32
CA GLU A 110 -3.31 -13.08 13.51
C GLU A 110 -3.45 -11.54 13.50
N PRO A 111 -4.41 -10.98 12.74
CA PRO A 111 -4.65 -9.55 12.73
C PRO A 111 -5.42 -9.11 13.97
N ASN A 112 -5.18 -7.88 14.38
CA ASN A 112 -6.19 -7.12 15.10
C ASN A 112 -7.24 -6.63 14.11
N ILE A 113 -8.51 -6.61 14.51
CA ILE A 113 -9.63 -6.26 13.64
C ILE A 113 -10.33 -5.00 14.16
N GLY A 114 -10.28 -3.94 13.36
CA GLY A 114 -11.08 -2.74 13.53
C GLY A 114 -12.31 -2.77 12.61
N LEU A 115 -13.45 -2.33 13.12
CA LEU A 115 -14.68 -2.20 12.33
C LEU A 115 -14.96 -0.72 12.09
N GLY A 116 -14.93 -0.29 10.83
CA GLY A 116 -15.39 1.04 10.45
C GLY A 116 -16.91 1.06 10.43
N SER A 117 -17.54 1.97 11.17
CA SER A 117 -18.99 2.16 11.14
C SER A 117 -19.36 3.51 10.54
N MET A 118 -20.30 3.52 9.60
CA MET A 118 -20.94 4.73 9.10
C MET A 118 -22.45 4.57 9.29
N GLU A 119 -23.09 5.54 9.95
CA GLU A 119 -24.53 5.51 10.23
C GLU A 119 -25.00 4.22 10.93
N GLY A 120 -24.18 3.67 11.84
CA GLY A 120 -24.49 2.44 12.58
C GLY A 120 -24.38 1.14 11.76
N LYS A 121 -23.85 1.20 10.53
CA LYS A 121 -23.55 0.01 9.70
C LYS A 121 -22.05 -0.16 9.57
N THR A 122 -21.57 -1.39 9.71
CA THR A 122 -20.18 -1.72 9.37
C THR A 122 -19.98 -1.48 7.88
N VAL A 123 -19.16 -0.49 7.55
CA VAL A 123 -18.81 -0.12 6.17
C VAL A 123 -17.51 -0.76 5.74
N SER A 124 -16.49 -0.81 6.60
CA SER A 124 -15.19 -1.38 6.28
C SER A 124 -14.69 -2.28 7.41
N THR A 125 -13.91 -3.29 7.05
CA THR A 125 -13.14 -4.08 8.02
C THR A 125 -11.67 -3.75 7.81
N HIS A 126 -11.04 -3.30 8.89
CA HIS A 126 -9.62 -2.96 8.94
C HIS A 126 -8.92 -4.11 9.65
N HIS A 127 -8.07 -4.84 8.93
CA HIS A 127 -7.18 -5.83 9.52
C HIS A 127 -5.81 -5.18 9.69
N PHE A 128 -5.22 -5.26 10.87
CA PHE A 128 -3.88 -4.70 11.10
C PHE A 128 -2.98 -5.67 11.87
N TRP A 129 -1.75 -5.80 11.37
CA TRP A 129 -0.69 -6.61 11.94
C TRP A 129 0.43 -5.69 12.39
N VAL A 130 0.93 -5.88 13.61
CA VAL A 130 2.18 -5.26 14.05
C VAL A 130 3.24 -6.34 14.03
N THR A 131 4.19 -6.19 13.11
CA THR A 131 5.27 -7.16 12.93
C THR A 131 6.37 -6.97 13.97
N ALA A 132 7.23 -7.98 14.15
CA ALA A 132 8.40 -7.88 15.02
C ALA A 132 9.39 -6.78 14.61
N GLY A 133 9.38 -6.36 13.33
CA GLY A 133 10.18 -5.25 12.83
C GLY A 133 9.54 -3.88 13.05
N GLU A 134 8.63 -3.75 14.02
CA GLU A 134 7.91 -2.52 14.36
C GLU A 134 7.23 -1.87 13.14
N THR A 135 6.80 -2.69 12.20
CA THR A 135 6.05 -2.25 11.02
C THR A 135 4.60 -2.65 11.18
N GLU A 136 3.72 -1.68 10.98
CA GLU A 136 2.29 -1.91 10.88
C GLU A 136 1.92 -2.19 9.43
N ILE A 137 1.20 -3.28 9.23
CA ILE A 137 0.61 -3.67 7.96
C ILE A 137 -0.89 -3.59 8.13
N CYS A 138 -1.57 -2.84 7.28
CA CYS A 138 -3.02 -2.70 7.33
C CYS A 138 -3.64 -3.15 6.01
N TYR A 139 -4.69 -3.96 6.09
CA TYR A 139 -5.55 -4.26 4.96
C TYR A 139 -6.94 -3.70 5.22
N VAL A 140 -7.38 -2.79 4.35
CA VAL A 140 -8.75 -2.30 4.32
C VAL A 140 -9.47 -3.03 3.20
N GLY A 141 -10.38 -3.93 3.58
CA GLY A 141 -11.17 -4.70 2.64
C GLY A 141 -12.27 -3.86 1.97
N PRO A 142 -12.81 -4.31 0.83
CA PRO A 142 -13.89 -3.60 0.16
C PRO A 142 -15.15 -3.61 1.03
N ALA A 143 -15.77 -2.44 1.22
CA ALA A 143 -17.10 -2.37 1.78
C ALA A 143 -18.09 -3.15 0.89
N ARG A 144 -18.99 -3.96 1.49
CA ARG A 144 -20.02 -4.69 0.71
C ARG A 144 -20.93 -3.78 -0.13
N LYS A 145 -20.98 -2.47 0.18
CA LYS A 145 -21.84 -1.47 -0.49
C LYS A 145 -21.08 -0.33 -1.15
N ALA A 146 -19.83 -0.07 -0.80
CA ALA A 146 -19.05 0.96 -1.47
C ALA A 146 -18.18 0.30 -2.54
N LYS A 147 -18.01 0.98 -3.69
CA LYS A 147 -17.00 0.65 -4.68
C LYS A 147 -15.58 0.96 -4.16
N GLU A 148 -15.35 0.76 -2.87
CA GLU A 148 -14.08 1.00 -2.21
C GLU A 148 -13.10 -0.06 -2.69
N THR A 149 -12.00 0.44 -3.25
CA THR A 149 -10.91 -0.42 -3.69
C THR A 149 -10.16 -0.85 -2.45
N ALA A 150 -9.92 -2.16 -2.32
CA ALA A 150 -9.12 -2.67 -1.24
C ALA A 150 -7.73 -2.02 -1.26
N VAL A 151 -7.13 -1.80 -0.09
CA VAL A 151 -5.77 -1.25 0.01
C VAL A 151 -4.97 -2.00 1.05
N ILE A 152 -3.72 -2.29 0.74
CA ILE A 152 -2.72 -2.81 1.69
C ILE A 152 -1.74 -1.68 1.98
N VAL A 153 -1.51 -1.37 3.25
CA VAL A 153 -0.66 -0.28 3.71
C VAL A 153 0.48 -0.85 4.54
N PHE A 154 1.69 -0.37 4.31
CA PHE A 154 2.87 -0.61 5.16
C PHE A 154 3.31 0.72 5.75
N ARG A 155 3.63 0.76 7.05
CA ARG A 155 4.20 1.95 7.71
C ARG A 155 4.96 1.57 8.97
N PHE A 156 5.95 2.38 9.37
CA PHE A 156 6.57 2.20 10.68
C PHE A 156 5.56 2.49 11.80
N PHE A 157 5.47 1.60 12.78
CA PHE A 157 4.51 1.69 13.88
C PHE A 157 4.72 2.93 14.75
N HIS A 158 5.97 3.38 14.90
CA HIS A 158 6.34 4.55 15.71
C HIS A 158 6.32 5.87 14.93
N ASP A 159 6.12 5.84 13.60
CA ASP A 159 6.04 7.06 12.80
C ASP A 159 4.63 7.67 12.93
N LEU A 160 4.46 8.43 14.03
CA LEU A 160 3.20 9.11 14.36
C LEU A 160 2.77 10.12 13.27
N ASP A 161 3.71 10.66 12.50
CA ASP A 161 3.39 11.58 11.41
C ASP A 161 2.83 10.82 10.20
N ALA A 162 3.37 9.63 9.90
CA ALA A 162 2.77 8.71 8.93
C ALA A 162 1.36 8.23 9.37
N LEU A 163 1.14 8.09 10.68
CA LEU A 163 -0.16 7.69 11.24
C LEU A 163 -1.22 8.79 11.14
N LYS A 164 -0.84 10.07 11.27
CA LYS A 164 -1.77 11.22 11.34
C LYS A 164 -2.08 11.86 10.00
N HIS A 165 -1.14 11.90 9.07
CA HIS A 165 -1.21 12.86 7.96
C HIS A 165 -1.74 12.30 6.64
N PHE A 166 -1.90 10.98 6.52
CA PHE A 166 -2.17 10.36 5.23
C PHE A 166 -3.59 9.80 5.13
N THR A 167 -4.50 10.62 4.62
CA THR A 167 -5.74 10.12 3.99
C THR A 167 -5.48 9.97 2.51
N ILE A 168 -5.65 8.75 1.99
CA ILE A 168 -5.59 8.50 0.54
C ILE A 168 -6.92 7.96 0.10
N ALA A 169 -7.58 8.71 -0.78
CA ALA A 169 -8.80 8.29 -1.46
C ALA A 169 -8.54 8.23 -2.97
N LEU A 170 -9.09 7.22 -3.63
CA LEU A 170 -9.13 7.19 -5.09
C LEU A 170 -10.18 8.19 -5.55
N ASN A 171 -9.83 9.06 -6.49
CA ASN A 171 -10.81 9.91 -7.17
C ASN A 171 -11.61 9.05 -8.16
N HIS A 172 -12.93 9.14 -8.06
CA HIS A 172 -13.89 8.51 -8.98
C HIS A 172 -14.08 9.35 -10.24
#